data_AF-A0A2M8Q617-F1
#
_entry.id   AF-A0A2M8Q617-F1
#
_cell.length_a   1.000
_cell.length_b   1.000
_cell.length_c   1.000
_cell.angle_alpha   90.00
_cell.angle_beta   90.00
_cell.angle_gamma   90.00
#
_symmetry.space_group_name_H-M   'P 1'
#
loop_
_entity.id
_entity.type
_entity.pdbx_description
1 polymer ?
#
loop_
_entity_poly.entity_id
_entity_poly.type
_entity_poly.pdbx_seq_one_letter_code
_entity_poly.pdbx_strand_id
1 'polypeptide(L)'
;TGFVLCLGEITTRAFVNFDQLVRQVVKEIGFDSSDKGFDGNTCGVQVAIASQSPDIAQGVDAAFEVRHSQSEDEIERIGAGDQGMMFG
;
A
#
# COMPACT_ATOMS: atom_id res chain seq x y z
N THR A 1 24.72 -3.46 -2.60
CA THR A 1 23.29 -3.74 -2.32
C THR A 1 23.05 -3.42 -0.86
N GLY A 2 21.92 -2.83 -0.47
CA GLY A 2 21.76 -2.37 0.92
C GLY A 2 20.71 -1.28 1.12
N PHE A 3 19.62 -1.32 0.36
CA PHE A 3 18.52 -0.38 0.56
C PHE A 3 17.17 -1.07 0.35
N VAL A 4 16.13 -0.49 0.93
CA VAL A 4 14.71 -0.80 0.66
C VAL A 4 14.12 0.38 -0.10
N LEU A 5 13.42 0.10 -1.20
CA LEU A 5 12.62 1.09 -1.92
C LEU A 5 11.14 0.77 -1.70
N CYS A 6 10.44 1.66 -1.01
CA CYS A 6 8.99 1.61 -0.88
C CYS A 6 8.37 2.41 -2.03
N LEU A 7 7.57 1.75 -2.86
CA LEU A 7 6.92 2.34 -4.03
C LEU A 7 5.44 1.97 -4.07
N GLY A 8 4.61 2.84 -4.65
CA GLY A 8 3.18 2.61 -4.81
C GLY A 8 2.34 3.84 -4.49
N GLU A 9 1.08 3.61 -4.15
CA GLU A 9 0.09 4.66 -3.90
C GLU A 9 -0.54 4.48 -2.52
N ILE A 10 -0.62 5.56 -1.73
CA ILE A 10 -1.29 5.57 -0.42
C ILE A 10 -2.18 6.81 -0.32
N THR A 11 -3.44 6.60 0.03
CA THR A 11 -4.38 7.67 0.41
C THR A 11 -4.72 7.55 1.90
N THR A 12 -4.22 8.49 2.71
CA THR A 12 -4.46 8.49 4.16
C THR A 12 -4.30 9.88 4.76
N ARG A 13 -4.83 10.07 5.97
CA ARG A 13 -4.53 11.23 6.83
C ARG A 13 -3.46 10.94 7.88
N ALA A 14 -3.05 9.68 8.01
CA ALA A 14 -2.04 9.28 8.97
C ALA A 14 -0.65 9.78 8.54
N PHE A 15 0.18 10.09 9.54
CA PHE A 15 1.61 10.27 9.33
C PHE A 15 2.31 8.95 9.63
N VAL A 16 3.18 8.51 8.71
CA VAL A 16 3.97 7.29 8.87
C VAL A 16 5.45 7.63 8.68
N ASN A 17 6.26 7.25 9.66
CA ASN A 17 7.71 7.30 9.52
C ASN A 17 8.22 5.99 8.88
N PHE A 18 8.33 5.99 7.55
CA PHE A 18 8.76 4.82 6.79
C PHE A 18 10.17 4.35 7.12
N ASP A 19 11.10 5.26 7.43
CA ASP A 19 12.47 4.86 7.80
C ASP A 19 12.44 4.01 9.07
N GLN A 20 11.73 4.46 10.11
CA GLN A 20 11.60 3.70 11.35
C GLN A 20 10.89 2.36 11.14
N LEU A 21 9.73 2.38 10.45
CA LEU A 21 8.90 1.20 10.24
C LEU A 21 9.67 0.11 9.46
N VAL A 22 10.28 0.47 8.34
CA VAL A 22 11.02 -0.48 7.50
C VAL A 22 12.18 -1.09 8.27
N ARG A 23 12.98 -0.28 8.97
CA ARG A 23 14.10 -0.78 9.77
C ARG A 23 13.65 -1.71 10.89
N GLN A 24 12.54 -1.39 11.54
CA GLN A 24 11.97 -2.26 12.58
C GLN A 24 11.61 -3.63 12.00
N VAL A 25 10.82 -3.66 10.92
CA VAL A 25 10.39 -4.92 10.27
C VAL A 25 11.58 -5.75 9.80
N VAL A 26 12.58 -5.11 9.16
CA VAL A 26 13.80 -5.79 8.70
C VAL A 26 14.55 -6.45 9.86
N LYS A 27 14.64 -5.78 11.01
CA LYS A 27 15.29 -6.34 12.22
C LYS A 27 14.47 -7.43 12.87
N GLU A 28 13.14 -7.32 12.89
CA GLU A 28 12.23 -8.35 13.41
C GLU A 28 12.34 -9.66 12.61
N ILE A 29 12.59 -9.58 11.30
CA ILE A 29 12.90 -10.75 10.45
C ILE A 29 14.29 -11.34 10.79
N GLY A 30 15.19 -10.54 11.37
CA GLY A 30 16.51 -10.97 11.82
C GLY A 30 17.68 -10.41 11.01
N PHE A 31 17.48 -9.46 10.10
CA PHE A 31 18.57 -8.75 9.41
C PHE A 31 19.04 -7.54 10.24
N ASP A 32 19.84 -7.83 11.27
CA ASP A 32 20.30 -6.86 12.28
C ASP A 32 21.83 -6.67 12.31
N SER A 33 22.56 -7.29 11.37
CA SER A 33 24.02 -7.19 11.25
C SER A 33 24.43 -7.32 9.79
N SER A 34 25.44 -6.52 9.40
CA SER A 34 26.00 -6.54 8.06
C SER A 34 26.61 -7.89 7.67
N ASP A 35 26.99 -8.73 8.64
CA ASP A 35 27.50 -10.09 8.42
C ASP A 35 26.45 -11.01 7.78
N LYS A 36 25.16 -10.65 7.89
CA LYS A 36 24.03 -11.38 7.30
C LYS A 36 23.79 -11.00 5.83
N GLY A 37 24.59 -10.10 5.26
CA GLY A 37 24.46 -9.61 3.89
C GLY A 37 23.39 -8.51 3.69
N PHE A 38 22.60 -8.22 4.73
CA PHE A 38 21.70 -7.08 4.81
C PHE A 38 21.47 -6.71 6.28
N ASP A 39 21.30 -5.42 6.56
CA ASP A 39 21.27 -4.91 7.93
C ASP A 39 20.30 -3.74 8.05
N GLY A 40 19.24 -3.91 8.84
CA GLY A 40 18.23 -2.89 9.12
C GLY A 40 18.79 -1.67 9.86
N ASN A 41 19.96 -1.78 10.50
CA ASN A 41 20.59 -0.63 11.16
C ASN A 41 21.33 0.28 10.17
N THR A 42 21.77 -0.24 9.03
CA THR A 42 22.64 0.48 8.09
C THR A 42 22.05 0.62 6.69
N CYS A 43 20.99 -0.11 6.34
CA CYS A 43 20.38 -0.02 5.03
C CYS A 43 19.79 1.36 4.75
N GLY A 44 19.80 1.78 3.49
CA GLY A 44 19.06 2.96 3.05
C GLY A 44 17.56 2.67 2.98
N VAL A 45 16.72 3.62 3.37
CA VAL A 45 15.26 3.54 3.13
C VAL A 45 14.88 4.67 2.18
N GLN A 46 14.41 4.30 0.99
CA GLN A 46 13.95 5.23 -0.04
C GLN A 46 12.45 5.10 -0.21
N VAL A 47 11.75 6.23 -0.32
CA VAL A 47 10.29 6.26 -0.41
C VAL A 47 9.89 7.04 -1.66
N ALA A 48 9.19 6.35 -2.56
CA ALA A 48 8.63 6.87 -3.79
C ALA A 48 7.13 6.51 -3.84
N ILE A 49 6.37 7.05 -2.88
CA ILE A 49 4.94 6.81 -2.73
C ILE A 49 4.17 8.05 -3.22
N ALA A 50 3.17 7.82 -4.07
CA ALA A 50 2.24 8.85 -4.53
C ALA A 50 0.89 8.72 -3.84
N SER A 51 0.00 9.69 -4.06
CA SER A 51 -1.42 9.53 -3.73
C SER A 51 -2.10 8.64 -4.77
N GLN A 52 -3.18 7.96 -4.38
CA GLN A 52 -3.95 7.16 -5.32
C GLN A 52 -4.53 8.03 -6.44
N SER A 53 -4.58 7.49 -7.66
CA SER A 53 -5.25 8.14 -8.78
C SER A 53 -6.72 8.47 -8.45
N PRO A 54 -7.18 9.72 -8.63
CA PRO A 54 -8.59 10.08 -8.49
C PRO A 54 -9.52 9.26 -9.41
N ASP A 55 -9.01 8.86 -10.59
CA ASP A 55 -9.78 8.07 -11.56
C ASP A 55 -10.04 6.64 -11.08
N ILE A 56 -9.13 6.09 -10.27
CA ILE A 56 -9.30 4.79 -9.60
C ILE A 56 -10.20 4.97 -8.37
N ALA A 57 -9.92 5.99 -7.55
CA ALA A 57 -10.68 6.27 -6.34
C ALA A 57 -12.18 6.43 -6.63
N GLN A 58 -12.56 7.16 -7.68
CA GLN A 58 -13.98 7.32 -8.05
C GLN A 58 -14.68 6.00 -8.43
N GLY A 59 -13.94 4.98 -8.86
CA GLY A 59 -14.50 3.67 -9.21
C GLY A 59 -14.65 2.75 -8.01
N VAL A 60 -13.83 2.96 -6.98
CA VAL A 60 -13.87 2.21 -5.71
C VAL A 60 -14.85 2.85 -4.74
N ASP A 61 -14.74 4.16 -4.51
CA ASP A 61 -15.53 4.91 -3.53
C ASP A 61 -17.03 4.96 -3.91
N ALA A 62 -17.32 4.88 -5.21
CA ALA A 62 -18.66 4.74 -5.75
C ALA A 62 -18.67 3.69 -6.88
N ALA A 63 -19.22 2.52 -6.57
CA ALA A 63 -19.35 1.41 -7.50
C ALA A 63 -20.10 1.79 -8.79
N PHE A 64 -19.97 0.95 -9.82
CA PHE A 64 -20.59 1.18 -11.11
C PHE A 64 -22.13 1.27 -11.01
N GLU A 65 -22.72 0.36 -10.24
CA GLU A 65 -24.16 0.21 -10.00
C GLU A 65 -24.75 1.48 -9.37
N VAL A 66 -24.06 2.05 -8.38
CA VAL A 66 -24.45 3.31 -7.74
C VAL A 66 -24.33 4.49 -8.70
N ARG A 67 -23.25 4.57 -9.47
CA ARG A 67 -23.04 5.65 -10.45
C ARG A 67 -24.05 5.64 -11.60
N HIS A 68 -24.69 4.50 -11.85
CA HIS A 68 -25.73 4.34 -12.88
C HIS A 68 -27.14 4.21 -12.30
N SER A 69 -27.34 4.53 -11.02
CA SER A 69 -28.64 4.48 -10.33
C SER A 69 -29.33 3.11 -10.43
N GLN A 70 -28.54 2.04 -10.46
CA GLN A 70 -29.02 0.66 -10.51
C GLN A 70 -29.21 0.06 -9.12
N SER A 71 -28.58 0.66 -8.10
CA SER A 71 -28.70 0.26 -6.71
C SER A 71 -28.42 1.42 -5.75
N GLU A 72 -29.12 1.42 -4.62
CA GLU A 72 -28.86 2.31 -3.48
C GLU A 72 -28.44 1.49 -2.24
N ASP A 73 -28.25 0.18 -2.39
CA ASP A 73 -27.91 -0.71 -1.29
C ASP A 73 -26.49 -0.41 -0.78
N GLU A 74 -26.35 -0.30 0.53
CA GLU A 74 -25.10 0.11 1.16
C GLU A 74 -23.95 -0.88 0.87
N ILE A 75 -24.27 -2.17 0.72
CA ILE A 75 -23.31 -3.24 0.42
C ILE A 75 -22.74 -3.09 -1.00
N GLU A 76 -23.52 -2.58 -1.95
CA GLU A 76 -23.13 -2.42 -3.35
C GLU A 76 -22.46 -1.07 -3.62
N ARG A 77 -22.20 -0.26 -2.58
CA ARG A 77 -21.59 1.06 -2.74
C ARG A 77 -20.12 1.03 -3.14
N ILE A 78 -19.39 -0.01 -2.77
CA ILE A 78 -17.94 -0.09 -2.99
C ILE A 78 -17.64 -0.99 -4.19
N GLY A 79 -16.97 -0.43 -5.19
CA GLY A 79 -16.56 -1.15 -6.40
C GLY A 79 -15.28 -1.96 -6.19
N ALA A 80 -15.05 -2.94 -7.07
CA ALA A 80 -13.75 -3.57 -7.17
C ALA A 80 -12.70 -2.54 -7.64
N GLY A 81 -11.54 -2.53 -6.98
CA GLY A 81 -10.44 -1.61 -7.34
C GLY A 81 -9.68 -1.98 -8.61
N ASP A 82 -9.82 -3.24 -9.04
CA ASP A 82 -9.32 -3.73 -10.32
C ASP A 82 -10.14 -4.96 -10.74
N GLN A 83 -10.01 -5.36 -12.00
CA GLN A 83 -10.54 -6.63 -12.48
C GLN A 83 -9.80 -7.82 -11.84
N GLY A 84 -10.52 -8.91 -11.52
CA GLY A 84 -9.90 -10.05 -10.85
C GLY A 84 -10.71 -11.35 -10.89
N MET A 85 -10.05 -12.45 -10.54
CA MET A 85 -10.63 -13.78 -10.39
C MET A 85 -10.10 -14.39 -9.09
N MET A 86 -10.95 -15.10 -8.33
CA MET A 86 -10.59 -15.69 -7.05
C MET A 86 -11.09 -17.14 -6.97
N PHE A 87 -10.28 -18.03 -6.40
CA PHE A 87 -10.63 -19.42 -6.09
C PHE A 87 -10.44 -19.67 -4.59
N GLY A 88 -11.29 -20.51 -4.00
CA GLY A 88 -11.26 -20.87 -2.58
C GLY A 88 -11.09 -22.37 -2.36
#